data_AF-A0A953W4D1-F1
#
_entry.id   AF-A0A953W4D1-F1
#
_cell.length_a   1.000
_cell.length_b   1.000
_cell.length_c   1.000
_cell.angle_alpha   90.00
_cell.angle_beta   90.00
_cell.angle_gamma   90.00
#
_symmetry.space_group_name_H-M   'P 1'
#
loop_
_entity.id
_entity.type
_entity.pdbx_description
1 polymer ?
#
loop_
_entity_poly.entity_id
_entity_poly.type
_entity_poly.pdbx_seq_one_letter_code
_entity_poly.pdbx_strand_id
1 'polypeptide(L)'
;NIDVTVIVDGWHGDTSRMYAIGPNVSRKAQRLMDVTYEAMMRGLATVKPGMTLGDLGYAIQSYAESERTSVVREFCGHGLGRVFHDAPNILHFGKPGQGDVLRPGMIFTVEPMLNAGAPSVKVLNDGWTAVTKDKSLSAQYEHSVGVTEDGVVIFTKSPAGLDEPHKLNATA
;
A
#
# COMPACT_ATOMS: atom_id res chain seq x y z
N ASN A 1 5.26 10.03 4.17
CA ASN A 1 5.54 8.58 4.17
C ASN A 1 7.00 8.41 4.53
N ILE A 2 7.35 7.41 5.35
CA ILE A 2 8.73 6.92 5.46
C ILE A 2 8.67 5.46 5.00
N ASP A 3 9.42 5.17 3.96
CA ASP A 3 9.53 3.87 3.31
C ASP A 3 10.88 3.25 3.65
N VAL A 4 10.88 2.02 4.13
CA VAL A 4 12.04 1.37 4.73
C VAL A 4 12.16 -0.06 4.24
N THR A 5 13.18 -0.26 3.40
CA THR A 5 13.66 -1.59 3.05
C THR A 5 14.92 -1.94 3.84
N VAL A 6 14.99 -3.16 4.38
CA VAL A 6 16.19 -3.72 4.98
C VAL A 6 16.59 -5.01 4.27
N ILE A 7 17.89 -5.34 4.31
CA ILE A 7 18.42 -6.60 3.76
C ILE A 7 19.12 -7.36 4.89
N VAL A 8 18.64 -8.57 5.20
CA VAL A 8 19.22 -9.45 6.22
C VAL A 8 19.39 -10.84 5.62
N ASP A 9 20.59 -11.40 5.70
CA ASP A 9 20.92 -12.73 5.17
C ASP A 9 20.49 -12.94 3.70
N GLY A 10 20.56 -11.86 2.91
CA GLY A 10 20.18 -11.83 1.50
C GLY A 10 18.68 -11.75 1.22
N TRP A 11 17.85 -11.54 2.25
CA TRP A 11 16.40 -11.32 2.11
C TRP A 11 16.03 -9.87 2.37
N HIS A 12 15.17 -9.31 1.52
CA HIS A 12 14.62 -7.97 1.64
C HIS A 12 13.33 -8.02 2.46
N GLY A 13 13.16 -7.06 3.36
CA GLY A 13 11.88 -6.76 4.02
C GLY A 13 11.52 -5.31 3.78
N ASP A 14 10.29 -5.06 3.35
CA ASP A 14 9.85 -3.75 2.88
C ASP A 14 8.55 -3.28 3.54
N THR A 15 8.51 -2.01 3.93
CA THR A 15 7.36 -1.42 4.60
C THR A 15 7.45 0.09 4.67
N SER A 16 6.28 0.71 4.61
CA SER A 16 6.14 2.14 4.76
C SER A 16 4.92 2.52 5.58
N ARG A 17 5.00 3.68 6.25
CA ARG A 17 3.91 4.25 7.06
C ARG A 17 3.78 5.75 6.87
N MET A 18 2.58 6.26 7.11
CA MET A 18 2.35 7.70 7.22
C MET A 18 2.44 8.19 8.66
N TYR A 19 2.91 9.42 8.81
CA TYR A 19 3.10 10.07 10.11
C TYR A 19 2.48 11.46 10.07
N ALA A 20 1.87 11.85 11.19
CA ALA A 20 1.36 13.20 11.42
C ALA A 20 2.47 14.04 12.06
N ILE A 21 2.91 15.11 11.41
CA ILE A 21 3.97 15.99 11.91
C ILE A 21 3.40 17.33 12.38
N GLY A 22 3.64 17.65 13.65
CA GLY A 22 3.23 18.91 14.27
C GLY A 22 1.78 18.88 14.81
N PRO A 23 1.37 19.94 15.53
CA PRO A 23 0.08 19.98 16.23
C PRO A 23 -1.12 20.21 15.30
N ASN A 24 -0.89 20.69 14.07
CA ASN A 24 -1.94 21.18 13.17
C ASN A 24 -2.03 20.35 11.89
N VAL A 25 -2.33 19.05 12.01
CA VAL A 25 -2.61 18.21 10.85
C VAL A 25 -4.07 18.42 10.40
N SER A 26 -4.25 18.78 9.13
CA SER A 26 -5.60 19.03 8.60
C SER A 26 -6.47 17.77 8.64
N ARG A 27 -7.78 17.91 8.88
CA ARG A 27 -8.73 16.79 8.83
C ARG A 27 -8.69 16.05 7.48
N LYS A 28 -8.44 16.77 6.38
CA LYS A 28 -8.30 16.18 5.05
C LYS A 28 -7.09 15.25 4.96
N ALA A 29 -5.94 15.67 5.51
CA ALA A 29 -4.75 14.83 5.56
C ALA A 29 -4.93 13.62 6.48
N GLN A 30 -5.54 13.81 7.65
CA GLN A 30 -5.85 12.73 8.59
C GLN A 30 -6.72 11.66 7.91
N ARG A 31 -7.82 12.10 7.31
CA ARG A 31 -8.74 11.22 6.58
C ARG A 31 -8.06 10.50 5.41
N LEU A 32 -7.20 11.18 4.65
CA LEU A 32 -6.48 10.54 3.55
C LEU A 32 -5.60 9.39 4.07
N MET A 33 -4.88 9.59 5.18
CA MET A 33 -4.08 8.54 5.80
C MET A 33 -4.96 7.38 6.32
N ASP A 34 -6.09 7.67 6.99
CA ASP A 34 -7.02 6.65 7.47
C ASP A 34 -7.58 5.79 6.32
N VAL A 35 -8.03 6.44 5.23
CA VAL A 35 -8.58 5.78 4.05
C VAL A 35 -7.51 4.93 3.35
N THR A 36 -6.27 5.42 3.26
CA THR A 36 -5.18 4.68 2.60
C THR A 36 -4.85 3.40 3.34
N TYR A 37 -4.75 3.46 4.67
CA TYR A 37 -4.49 2.28 5.48
C TYR A 37 -5.64 1.26 5.40
N GLU A 38 -6.88 1.72 5.55
CA GLU A 38 -8.06 0.86 5.44
C GLU A 38 -8.19 0.23 4.04
N ALA A 39 -7.86 0.97 2.97
CA ALA A 39 -7.84 0.42 1.61
C ALA A 39 -6.83 -0.73 1.48
N MET A 40 -5.60 -0.54 1.96
CA MET A 40 -4.57 -1.59 2.00
C MET A 40 -5.07 -2.83 2.73
N MET A 41 -5.66 -2.66 3.92
CA MET A 41 -6.16 -3.76 4.74
C MET A 41 -7.33 -4.51 4.08
N ARG A 42 -8.22 -3.81 3.35
CA ARG A 42 -9.28 -4.44 2.55
C ARG A 42 -8.74 -5.25 1.39
N GLY A 43 -7.71 -4.75 0.72
CA GLY A 43 -6.98 -5.52 -0.29
C GLY A 43 -6.39 -6.79 0.30
N LEU A 44 -5.67 -6.67 1.41
CA LEU A 44 -5.06 -7.79 2.13
C LEU A 44 -6.08 -8.83 2.60
N ALA A 45 -7.28 -8.42 3.01
CA ALA A 45 -8.35 -9.34 3.41
C ALA A 45 -8.84 -10.26 2.28
N THR A 46 -8.54 -9.93 1.01
CA THR A 46 -8.83 -10.80 -0.13
C THR A 46 -7.74 -11.83 -0.41
N VAL A 47 -6.54 -11.69 0.18
CA VAL A 47 -5.38 -12.51 -0.15
C VAL A 47 -5.50 -13.89 0.49
N LYS A 48 -5.71 -14.90 -0.36
CA LYS A 48 -5.68 -16.32 -0.02
C LYS A 48 -5.54 -17.16 -1.30
N PRO A 49 -5.18 -18.45 -1.21
CA PRO A 49 -5.08 -19.32 -2.38
C PRO A 49 -6.35 -19.33 -3.23
N GLY A 50 -6.16 -19.26 -4.55
CA GLY A 50 -7.26 -19.30 -5.54
C GLY A 50 -7.90 -17.95 -5.85
N MET A 51 -7.65 -16.90 -5.05
CA MET A 51 -8.01 -15.52 -5.40
C MET A 51 -7.00 -14.95 -6.40
N THR A 52 -7.32 -13.85 -7.07
CA THR A 52 -6.41 -13.23 -8.06
C THR A 52 -5.90 -11.87 -7.63
N LEU A 53 -4.79 -11.41 -8.22
CA LEU A 53 -4.28 -10.06 -8.01
C LEU A 53 -5.30 -8.97 -8.38
N GLY A 54 -6.17 -9.24 -9.36
CA GLY A 54 -7.28 -8.37 -9.72
C GLY A 54 -8.35 -8.25 -8.64
N ASP A 55 -8.58 -9.28 -7.83
CA ASP A 55 -9.48 -9.20 -6.67
C ASP A 55 -8.93 -8.25 -5.60
N LEU A 56 -7.62 -8.35 -5.32
CA LEU A 56 -6.90 -7.45 -4.41
C LEU A 56 -7.01 -6.00 -4.89
N GLY A 57 -6.63 -5.74 -6.15
CA GLY A 57 -6.69 -4.40 -6.72
C GLY A 57 -8.11 -3.83 -6.74
N TYR A 58 -9.11 -4.67 -7.05
CA TYR A 58 -10.52 -4.28 -7.04
C TYR A 58 -10.99 -3.89 -5.63
N ALA A 59 -10.61 -4.63 -4.59
CA ALA A 59 -10.98 -4.34 -3.22
C ALA A 59 -10.40 -3.00 -2.72
N ILE A 60 -9.12 -2.74 -3.02
CA ILE A 60 -8.47 -1.45 -2.71
C ILE A 60 -9.19 -0.32 -3.43
N GLN A 61 -9.32 -0.43 -4.76
CA GLN A 61 -9.88 0.62 -5.60
C GLN A 61 -11.34 0.94 -5.24
N SER A 62 -12.17 -0.08 -5.04
CA SER A 62 -13.60 0.11 -4.74
C SER A 62 -13.80 0.92 -3.46
N TYR A 63 -13.01 0.64 -2.43
CA TYR A 63 -13.08 1.38 -1.18
C TYR A 63 -12.49 2.79 -1.33
N ALA A 64 -11.28 2.92 -1.88
CA ALA A 64 -10.61 4.20 -2.07
C ALA A 64 -11.48 5.22 -2.85
N GLU A 65 -12.07 4.79 -3.96
CA GLU A 65 -12.91 5.63 -4.81
C GLU A 65 -14.24 6.01 -4.14
N SER A 66 -14.83 5.11 -3.33
CA SER A 66 -16.02 5.42 -2.52
C SER A 66 -15.77 6.51 -1.47
N GLU A 67 -14.53 6.60 -0.98
CA GLU A 67 -14.11 7.59 0.02
C GLU A 67 -13.67 8.93 -0.60
N ARG A 68 -13.90 9.11 -1.92
CA ARG A 68 -13.53 10.29 -2.73
C ARG A 68 -12.02 10.52 -2.82
N THR A 69 -11.25 9.44 -2.86
CA THR A 69 -9.82 9.44 -3.21
C THR A 69 -9.63 8.74 -4.56
N SER A 70 -8.43 8.83 -5.13
CA SER A 70 -8.09 8.09 -6.34
C SER A 70 -6.83 7.27 -6.15
N VAL A 71 -6.73 6.15 -6.87
CA VAL A 71 -5.58 5.24 -6.81
C VAL A 71 -4.55 5.63 -7.87
N VAL A 72 -3.28 5.79 -7.47
CA VAL A 72 -2.16 5.98 -8.41
C VAL A 72 -2.02 4.74 -9.29
N ARG A 73 -1.72 4.92 -10.59
CA ARG A 73 -1.70 3.81 -11.57
C ARG A 73 -0.33 3.52 -12.14
N GLU A 74 0.60 4.44 -11.94
CA GLU A 74 1.96 4.40 -12.48
C GLU A 74 2.94 3.58 -11.63
N PHE A 75 2.56 3.28 -10.39
CA PHE A 75 3.33 2.45 -9.45
C PHE A 75 2.47 1.28 -8.95
N CYS A 76 3.12 0.23 -8.52
CA CYS A 76 2.50 -1.00 -8.05
C CYS A 76 3.35 -1.60 -6.93
N GLY A 77 2.75 -2.51 -6.16
CA GLY A 77 3.56 -3.42 -5.35
C GLY A 77 4.32 -4.42 -6.21
N HIS A 78 5.12 -5.25 -5.57
CA HIS A 78 6.02 -6.16 -6.27
C HIS A 78 6.23 -7.46 -5.50
N GLY A 79 6.64 -8.51 -6.21
CA GLY A 79 7.25 -9.67 -5.59
C GLY A 79 8.47 -9.26 -4.78
N LEU A 80 8.66 -9.91 -3.63
CA LEU A 80 9.70 -9.57 -2.69
C LEU A 80 10.36 -10.84 -2.14
N GLY A 81 11.66 -10.78 -1.91
CA GLY A 81 12.39 -11.85 -1.24
C GLY A 81 13.90 -11.64 -1.34
N ARG A 82 14.60 -12.54 -2.04
CA ARG A 82 16.04 -12.36 -2.30
C ARG A 82 16.33 -11.31 -3.37
N VAL A 83 15.34 -11.02 -4.21
CA VAL A 83 15.32 -9.90 -5.15
C VAL A 83 14.46 -8.80 -4.53
N PHE A 84 14.90 -7.55 -4.65
CA PHE A 84 14.20 -6.40 -4.08
C PHE A 84 12.83 -6.19 -4.77
N HIS A 85 12.85 -5.91 -6.07
CA HIS A 85 11.64 -5.80 -6.89
C HIS A 85 11.59 -6.97 -7.87
N ASP A 86 10.67 -7.91 -7.65
CA ASP A 86 10.47 -9.10 -8.48
C ASP A 86 9.01 -9.22 -8.97
N ALA A 87 8.73 -10.19 -9.82
CA ALA A 87 7.38 -10.55 -10.18
C ALA A 87 6.61 -11.17 -8.99
N PRO A 88 5.28 -10.97 -8.89
CA PRO A 88 4.44 -10.24 -9.84
C PRO A 88 4.29 -8.75 -9.50
N ASN A 89 3.87 -7.95 -10.48
CA ASN A 89 3.44 -6.57 -10.24
C ASN A 89 2.06 -6.57 -9.57
N ILE A 90 1.96 -5.97 -8.38
CA ILE A 90 0.74 -5.92 -7.57
C ILE A 90 0.01 -4.61 -7.81
N LEU A 91 -0.91 -4.59 -8.78
CA LEU A 91 -1.72 -3.40 -9.06
C LEU A 91 -2.73 -3.14 -7.94
N HIS A 92 -2.84 -1.89 -7.50
CA HIS A 92 -3.80 -1.48 -6.46
C HIS A 92 -5.19 -1.09 -7.01
N PHE A 93 -5.42 -1.45 -8.27
CA PHE A 93 -6.67 -1.30 -9.01
C PHE A 93 -6.87 -2.53 -9.88
N GLY A 94 -8.11 -2.88 -10.21
CA GLY A 94 -8.33 -4.12 -10.95
C GLY A 94 -9.78 -4.50 -11.15
N LYS A 95 -9.97 -5.69 -11.71
CA LYS A 95 -11.26 -6.34 -11.90
C LYS A 95 -11.20 -7.72 -11.25
N PRO A 96 -12.30 -8.18 -10.61
CA PRO A 96 -12.33 -9.49 -9.99
C PRO A 96 -11.96 -10.61 -10.97
N GLY A 97 -11.19 -11.60 -10.50
CA GLY A 97 -10.75 -12.75 -11.29
C GLY A 97 -9.69 -12.49 -12.37
N GLN A 98 -9.13 -11.27 -12.47
CA GLN A 98 -8.04 -10.96 -13.41
C GLN A 98 -6.65 -11.07 -12.77
N GLY A 99 -5.61 -11.22 -13.60
CA GLY A 99 -4.22 -11.30 -13.15
C GLY A 99 -3.85 -12.67 -12.59
N ASP A 100 -2.67 -12.74 -11.96
CA ASP A 100 -2.15 -14.00 -11.43
C ASP A 100 -3.01 -14.54 -10.28
N VAL A 101 -3.16 -15.86 -10.26
CA VAL A 101 -3.81 -16.58 -9.16
C VAL A 101 -2.82 -16.69 -7.99
N LEU A 102 -3.25 -16.26 -6.81
CA LEU A 102 -2.50 -16.36 -5.57
C LEU A 102 -2.33 -17.83 -5.15
N ARG A 103 -1.11 -18.18 -4.76
CA ARG A 103 -0.71 -19.53 -4.35
C ARG A 103 0.11 -19.45 -3.07
N PRO A 104 0.03 -20.47 -2.18
CA PRO A 104 0.87 -20.55 -1.01
C PRO A 104 2.35 -20.38 -1.36
N GLY A 105 3.08 -19.64 -0.52
CA GLY A 105 4.52 -19.36 -0.70
C GLY A 105 4.85 -18.15 -1.56
N MET A 106 3.88 -17.49 -2.19
CA MET A 106 4.10 -16.18 -2.81
C MET A 106 4.39 -15.12 -1.73
N ILE A 107 5.41 -14.30 -1.96
CA ILE A 107 5.82 -13.19 -1.10
C ILE A 107 5.84 -11.91 -1.94
N PHE A 108 5.14 -10.87 -1.49
CA PHE A 108 5.02 -9.61 -2.21
C PHE A 108 4.62 -8.45 -1.29
N THR A 109 4.68 -7.23 -1.81
CA THR A 109 4.26 -6.00 -1.14
C THR A 109 2.83 -5.62 -1.53
N VAL A 110 2.08 -5.07 -0.58
CA VAL A 110 0.80 -4.39 -0.85
C VAL A 110 0.93 -2.96 -0.35
N GLU A 111 1.11 -2.04 -1.29
CA GLU A 111 1.57 -0.67 -1.03
C GLU A 111 0.74 0.44 -1.72
N PRO A 112 -0.59 0.49 -1.52
CA PRO A 112 -1.43 1.42 -2.27
C PRO A 112 -1.08 2.88 -1.98
N MET A 113 -0.92 3.65 -3.06
CA MET A 113 -0.82 5.10 -3.04
C MET A 113 -2.15 5.73 -3.43
N LEU A 114 -2.75 6.48 -2.49
CA LEU A 114 -4.01 7.19 -2.73
C LEU A 114 -3.79 8.70 -2.78
N ASN A 115 -4.36 9.33 -3.80
CA ASN A 115 -4.38 10.78 -3.96
C ASN A 115 -5.72 11.35 -3.47
N ALA A 116 -5.67 12.51 -2.84
CA ALA A 116 -6.87 13.27 -2.49
C ALA A 116 -7.53 13.99 -3.69
N GLY A 117 -6.87 13.98 -4.85
CA GLY A 117 -7.33 14.56 -6.10
C GLY A 117 -7.33 13.52 -7.23
N ALA A 118 -6.79 13.89 -8.39
CA ALA A 118 -6.72 13.02 -9.56
C ALA A 118 -5.64 11.91 -9.41
N PRO A 119 -5.78 10.76 -10.10
CA PRO A 119 -4.85 9.64 -9.95
C PRO A 119 -3.45 9.92 -10.53
N SER A 120 -3.37 10.82 -11.51
CA SER A 120 -2.16 11.01 -12.31
C SER A 120 -1.01 11.63 -11.51
N VAL A 121 0.18 11.04 -11.66
CA VAL A 121 1.43 11.52 -11.07
C VAL A 121 2.44 11.94 -12.12
N LYS A 122 3.48 12.67 -11.72
CA LYS A 122 4.65 12.96 -12.54
C LYS A 122 5.93 12.76 -11.72
N VAL A 123 6.97 12.27 -12.35
CA VAL A 123 8.32 12.22 -11.79
C VAL A 123 8.99 13.58 -12.03
N LEU A 124 9.64 14.11 -11.00
CA LEU A 124 10.38 15.37 -11.08
C LEU A 124 11.72 15.18 -11.80
N ASN A 125 12.41 16.30 -12.05
CA ASN A 125 13.67 16.31 -12.80
C ASN A 125 14.83 15.60 -12.06
N ASP A 126 14.67 15.28 -10.77
CA ASP A 126 15.62 14.44 -10.04
C ASP A 126 15.56 12.96 -10.45
N GLY A 127 14.55 12.57 -11.26
CA GLY A 127 14.37 11.20 -11.76
C GLY A 127 13.73 10.25 -10.75
N TRP A 128 13.36 10.72 -9.56
CA TRP A 128 12.87 9.87 -8.46
C TRP A 128 11.59 10.38 -7.83
N THR A 129 11.53 11.67 -7.51
CA THR A 129 10.41 12.22 -6.73
C THR A 129 9.14 12.19 -7.56
N ALA A 130 8.20 11.34 -7.17
CA ALA A 130 6.86 11.33 -7.74
C ALA A 130 5.93 12.29 -7.00
N VAL A 131 5.23 13.15 -7.73
CA VAL A 131 4.23 14.06 -7.18
C VAL A 131 2.92 13.97 -7.95
N THR A 132 1.81 14.26 -7.28
CA THR A 132 0.50 14.40 -7.94
C THR A 132 0.55 15.53 -8.98
N LYS A 133 -0.05 15.31 -10.16
CA LYS A 133 -0.05 16.35 -11.21
C LYS A 133 -0.84 17.59 -10.80
N ASP A 134 -1.88 17.42 -9.98
CA ASP A 134 -2.74 18.49 -9.47
C ASP A 134 -2.25 19.11 -8.15
N LYS A 135 -1.09 18.67 -7.63
CA LYS A 135 -0.49 19.10 -6.37
C LYS A 135 -1.33 18.82 -5.13
N SER A 136 -2.34 17.94 -5.23
CA SER A 136 -3.08 17.44 -4.08
C SER A 136 -2.22 16.52 -3.21
N LEU A 137 -2.64 16.31 -1.96
CA LEU A 137 -1.96 15.38 -1.05
C LEU A 137 -2.07 13.93 -1.55
N SER A 138 -1.04 13.14 -1.25
CA SER A 138 -0.99 11.70 -1.45
C SER A 138 -0.56 11.01 -0.16
N ALA A 139 -1.00 9.78 0.04
CA ALA A 139 -0.62 8.92 1.15
C ALA A 139 -0.37 7.49 0.67
N GLN A 140 0.52 6.78 1.37
CA GLN A 140 0.89 5.40 1.10
C GLN A 140 1.12 4.68 2.41
N TYR A 141 0.70 3.43 2.47
CA TYR A 141 1.11 2.46 3.48
C TYR A 141 1.54 1.19 2.78
N GLU A 142 2.36 0.40 3.44
CA GLU A 142 2.83 -0.85 2.86
C GLU A 142 3.07 -1.93 3.91
N HIS A 143 2.69 -3.15 3.50
CA HIS A 143 3.15 -4.37 4.12
C HIS A 143 3.78 -5.35 3.13
N SER A 144 4.90 -5.94 3.54
CA SER A 144 5.38 -7.22 3.01
C SER A 144 4.53 -8.36 3.57
N VAL A 145 4.05 -9.23 2.69
CA VAL A 145 3.16 -10.33 3.04
C VAL A 145 3.53 -11.66 2.39
N GLY A 146 3.07 -12.75 2.99
CA GLY A 146 3.18 -14.09 2.43
C GLY A 146 1.82 -14.77 2.36
N VAL A 147 1.54 -15.45 1.24
CA VAL A 147 0.33 -16.27 1.10
C VAL A 147 0.53 -17.60 1.81
N THR A 148 -0.38 -17.97 2.72
CA THR A 148 -0.42 -19.26 3.42
C THR A 148 -1.39 -20.22 2.72
N GLU A 149 -1.56 -21.43 3.25
CA GLU A 149 -2.52 -22.42 2.73
C GLU A 149 -3.99 -21.97 2.82
N ASP A 150 -4.29 -21.01 3.69
CA ASP A 150 -5.64 -20.59 4.05
C ASP A 150 -5.86 -19.06 4.03
N GLY A 151 -4.81 -18.27 3.78
CA GLY A 151 -4.90 -16.82 3.88
C GLY A 151 -3.59 -16.10 3.59
N VAL A 152 -3.35 -15.05 4.38
CA VAL A 152 -2.18 -14.17 4.28
C VAL A 152 -1.59 -13.93 5.66
N VAL A 153 -0.27 -13.92 5.73
CA VAL A 153 0.48 -13.45 6.90
C VAL A 153 1.16 -12.12 6.55
N ILE A 154 1.05 -11.16 7.46
CA ILE A 154 1.74 -9.86 7.36
C ILE A 154 3.04 -9.95 8.16
N PHE A 155 4.18 -9.69 7.51
CA PHE A 155 5.49 -9.77 8.16
C PHE A 155 5.90 -8.48 8.88
N THR A 156 5.37 -7.33 8.44
CA THR A 156 5.84 -6.00 8.86
C THR A 156 4.87 -5.27 9.77
N LYS A 157 4.06 -6.01 10.55
CA LYS A 157 3.29 -5.42 11.65
C LYS A 157 4.23 -4.85 12.71
N SER A 158 3.85 -3.73 13.29
CA SER A 158 4.53 -3.12 14.41
C SER A 158 4.35 -3.96 15.67
N PRO A 159 5.44 -4.46 16.30
CA PRO A 159 5.33 -5.13 17.60
C PRO A 159 4.77 -4.21 18.70
N ALA A 160 4.87 -2.88 18.52
CA ALA A 160 4.34 -1.87 19.42
C ALA A 160 2.89 -1.44 19.10
N GLY A 161 2.22 -2.08 18.13
CA GLY A 161 0.87 -1.70 17.70
C GLY A 161 0.78 -0.36 16.95
N LEU A 162 1.91 0.10 16.39
CA LEU A 162 2.05 1.38 15.68
C LEU A 162 1.99 1.22 14.15
N ASP A 163 1.03 0.45 13.64
CA ASP A 163 0.80 0.34 12.19
C ASP A 163 0.21 1.63 11.60
N GLU A 164 -0.46 2.41 12.45
CA GLU A 164 -1.11 3.68 12.11
C GLU A 164 -0.57 4.85 12.98
N PRO A 165 0.74 5.17 12.91
CA PRO A 165 1.35 6.14 13.83
C PRO A 165 0.85 7.58 13.60
N HIS A 166 0.19 7.86 12.47
CA HIS A 166 -0.50 9.13 12.25
C HIS A 166 -1.65 9.38 13.23
N LYS A 167 -2.19 8.34 13.89
CA LYS A 167 -3.26 8.49 14.89
C LYS A 167 -2.76 8.88 16.28
N LEU A 168 -1.46 8.79 16.56
CA LEU A 168 -0.90 9.05 17.90
C LEU A 168 -1.20 10.46 18.44
N ASN A 169 -1.34 11.45 17.56
CA ASN A 169 -1.63 12.83 17.94
C ASN A 169 -3.11 13.22 17.74
N ALA A 170 -3.96 12.31 17.25
CA ALA A 170 -5.37 12.60 16.96
C ALA A 170 -6.26 12.51 18.21
N THR A 171 -5.73 11.99 19.32
CA THR A 171 -6.44 11.79 20.60
C THR A 171 -6.01 12.75 21.71
N ALA A 172 -5.24 13.80 21.39
CA ALA A 172 -4.83 14.85 22.32
C ALA A 172 -5.71 16.10 22.21
#